data_AF-A0A2V9SS27-F1
#
_entry.id   AF-A0A2V9SS27-F1
#
_cell.length_a   1.000
_cell.length_b   1.000
_cell.length_c   1.000
_cell.angle_alpha   90.00
_cell.angle_beta   90.00
_cell.angle_gamma   90.00
#
_symmetry.space_group_name_H-M   'P 1'
#
loop_
_entity.id
_entity.type
_entity.pdbx_description
1 polymer ?
#
loop_
_entity_poly.entity_id
_entity_poly.type
_entity_poly.pdbx_seq_one_letter_code
_entity_poly.pdbx_strand_id
1 'polypeptide(L)'
;MPVITRLHDHYDSKYASASFREVSGVSRVKYPRDRLQMAVHLSTMFAGERYLEIGAGNGSTMLTLLDSYRELVGTELSVVRARELRNLFADYPQVRIVENNFEEEPLPFPSEYFDTIALTAVIEHLFDPISTLRKLHRLLKPGGVVIVDTPNIAKWTRRVKLAFGYFPSTASLNEGLLCYDRKTPTDLHDEGHLHYFTFRSLRIIALERVGFRSAKGVGYGNSFLCRCWPQMFSEIAMVLCK
;
A
#
# COMPACT_ATOMS: atom_id res chain seq x y z
N MET A 1 -23.69 -9.54 9.80
CA MET A 1 -22.69 -8.51 10.17
C MET A 1 -22.08 -7.98 8.89
N PRO A 2 -22.06 -6.66 8.67
CA PRO A 2 -21.48 -6.10 7.45
C PRO A 2 -19.99 -6.47 7.36
N VAL A 3 -19.50 -6.68 6.14
CA VAL A 3 -18.13 -7.19 5.90
C VAL A 3 -17.05 -6.21 6.41
N ILE A 4 -17.39 -4.92 6.53
CA ILE A 4 -16.50 -3.85 6.99
C ILE A 4 -16.12 -4.01 8.47
N THR A 5 -17.06 -4.46 9.33
CA THR A 5 -16.76 -4.73 10.74
C THR A 5 -15.71 -5.85 10.86
N ARG A 6 -15.70 -6.83 9.95
CA ARG A 6 -14.70 -7.91 9.96
C ARG A 6 -13.28 -7.45 9.67
N LEU A 7 -13.06 -6.45 8.80
CA LEU A 7 -11.71 -6.02 8.45
C LEU A 7 -11.10 -5.22 9.61
N HIS A 8 -11.88 -4.30 10.18
CA HIS A 8 -11.50 -3.57 11.39
C HIS A 8 -11.17 -4.54 12.54
N ASP A 9 -12.09 -5.45 12.85
CA ASP A 9 -11.89 -6.46 13.91
C ASP A 9 -10.68 -7.37 13.63
N HIS A 10 -10.44 -7.73 12.37
CA HIS A 10 -9.29 -8.52 11.95
C HIS A 10 -7.97 -7.79 12.24
N TYR A 11 -7.83 -6.54 11.82
CA TYR A 11 -6.59 -5.78 12.05
C TYR A 11 -6.40 -5.42 13.51
N ASP A 12 -7.46 -5.07 14.24
CA ASP A 12 -7.37 -4.85 15.69
C ASP A 12 -6.92 -6.13 16.40
N SER A 13 -7.50 -7.30 16.07
CA SER A 13 -7.06 -8.59 16.64
C SER A 13 -5.61 -8.93 16.26
N LYS A 14 -5.25 -8.75 14.99
CA LYS A 14 -3.91 -8.98 14.47
C LYS A 14 -2.87 -8.09 15.15
N TYR A 15 -3.18 -6.83 15.39
CA TYR A 15 -2.26 -5.89 16.02
C TYR A 15 -2.27 -5.98 17.54
N ALA A 16 -3.39 -6.28 18.19
CA ALA A 16 -3.44 -6.53 19.63
C ALA A 16 -2.63 -7.77 20.04
N SER A 17 -2.55 -8.78 19.16
CA SER A 17 -1.76 -10.00 19.38
C SER A 17 -0.29 -9.87 18.96
N ALA A 18 0.08 -8.83 18.19
CA ALA A 18 1.43 -8.58 17.76
C ALA A 18 2.11 -7.55 18.67
N SER A 19 3.26 -7.89 19.26
CA SER A 19 4.04 -6.87 19.97
C SER A 19 4.46 -5.76 19.00
N PHE A 20 4.19 -4.51 19.35
CA PHE A 20 4.77 -3.36 18.66
C PHE A 20 6.29 -3.40 18.88
N ARG A 21 6.99 -4.01 17.92
CA ARG A 21 8.45 -4.06 17.93
C ARG A 21 9.00 -2.65 17.73
N GLU A 22 10.19 -2.41 18.24
CA GLU A 22 10.97 -1.22 17.94
C GLU A 22 10.96 -0.96 16.42
N VAL A 23 10.32 0.14 16.02
CA VAL A 23 10.15 0.48 14.60
C VAL A 23 11.40 1.23 14.17
N SER A 24 12.15 0.64 13.25
CA SER A 24 13.24 1.31 12.56
C SER A 24 12.78 1.87 11.22
N GLY A 25 13.46 2.93 10.79
CA GLY A 25 13.32 3.44 9.42
C GLY A 25 13.74 2.39 8.39
N VAL A 26 13.22 2.54 7.18
CA VAL A 26 13.54 1.73 6.02
C VAL A 26 14.81 2.30 5.38
N SER A 27 15.70 1.44 4.90
CA SER A 27 16.90 1.90 4.19
C SER A 27 16.53 2.55 2.85
N ARG A 28 17.02 3.78 2.62
CA ARG A 28 16.93 4.46 1.33
C ARG A 28 17.88 3.79 0.34
N VAL A 29 17.35 3.20 -0.71
CA VAL A 29 18.13 2.49 -1.73
C VAL A 29 17.82 2.98 -3.13
N LYS A 30 18.80 2.88 -4.02
CA LYS A 30 18.61 3.16 -5.46
C LYS A 30 17.76 2.09 -6.15
N TYR A 31 17.83 0.85 -5.67
CA TYR A 31 17.13 -0.30 -6.23
C TYR A 31 16.37 -1.02 -5.12
N PRO A 32 15.06 -0.73 -4.96
CA PRO A 32 14.22 -1.34 -3.94
C PRO A 32 14.13 -2.86 -4.09
N ARG A 33 14.20 -3.56 -2.96
CA ARG A 33 14.09 -5.03 -2.90
C ARG A 33 12.74 -5.51 -2.37
N ASP A 34 12.06 -4.67 -1.61
CA ASP A 34 10.75 -4.93 -1.02
C ASP A 34 9.84 -3.70 -1.16
N ARG A 35 8.57 -3.88 -0.81
CA ARG A 35 7.53 -2.85 -0.93
C ARG A 35 7.80 -1.59 -0.11
N LEU A 36 8.38 -1.73 1.09
CA LEU A 36 8.64 -0.58 1.96
C LEU A 36 9.78 0.27 1.38
N GLN A 37 10.84 -0.39 0.92
CA GLN A 37 11.92 0.29 0.19
C GLN A 37 11.39 0.97 -1.07
N MET A 38 10.43 0.35 -1.77
CA MET A 38 9.84 0.92 -2.98
C MET A 38 8.97 2.14 -2.66
N ALA A 39 8.14 2.06 -1.63
CA ALA A 39 7.34 3.17 -1.15
C ALA A 39 8.24 4.36 -0.78
N VAL A 40 9.27 4.16 0.05
CA VAL A 40 10.23 5.22 0.40
C VAL A 40 10.95 5.78 -0.83
N HIS A 41 11.41 4.91 -1.74
CA HIS A 41 12.14 5.35 -2.93
C HIS A 41 11.30 6.26 -3.82
N LEU A 42 10.07 5.84 -4.14
CA LEU A 42 9.16 6.64 -4.98
C LEU A 42 8.68 7.89 -4.24
N SER A 43 8.33 7.78 -2.96
CA SER A 43 7.90 8.95 -2.16
C SER A 43 9.02 9.97 -1.99
N THR A 44 10.29 9.55 -1.97
CA THR A 44 11.42 10.48 -2.00
C THR A 44 11.61 11.11 -3.37
N MET A 45 11.48 10.32 -4.45
CA MET A 45 11.65 10.80 -5.82
C MET A 45 10.63 11.88 -6.21
N PHE A 46 9.41 11.76 -5.69
CA PHE A 46 8.32 12.71 -5.91
C PHE A 46 8.08 13.61 -4.69
N ALA A 47 9.09 13.81 -3.85
CA ALA A 47 8.95 14.65 -2.68
C ALA A 47 8.48 16.07 -3.03
N GLY A 48 7.59 16.58 -2.19
CA GLY A 48 7.06 17.92 -2.24
C GLY A 48 6.88 18.42 -0.82
N GLU A 49 5.81 19.18 -0.56
CA GLU A 49 5.59 19.75 0.76
C GLU A 49 4.81 18.80 1.68
N ARG A 50 3.80 18.10 1.13
CA ARG A 50 2.84 17.31 1.91
C ARG A 50 2.68 15.89 1.40
N TYR A 51 2.77 14.95 2.33
CA TYR A 51 2.62 13.52 2.12
C TYR A 51 1.39 12.95 2.84
N LEU A 52 0.69 12.02 2.20
CA LEU A 52 -0.37 11.22 2.80
C LEU A 52 -0.08 9.73 2.61
N GLU A 53 -0.16 8.94 3.67
CA GLU A 53 -0.11 7.47 3.59
C GLU A 53 -1.45 6.89 4.03
N ILE A 54 -2.10 6.14 3.15
CA ILE A 54 -3.28 5.37 3.50
C ILE A 54 -2.83 4.01 4.00
N GLY A 55 -3.22 3.65 5.23
CA GLY A 55 -2.77 2.41 5.88
C GLY A 55 -1.30 2.50 6.31
N ALA A 56 -0.99 3.44 7.21
CA ALA A 56 0.37 3.72 7.67
C ALA A 56 1.05 2.51 8.37
N GLY A 57 0.28 1.51 8.80
CA GLY A 57 0.82 0.28 9.34
C GLY A 57 1.68 0.57 10.56
N ASN A 58 2.94 0.12 10.58
CA ASN A 58 3.85 0.38 11.70
C ASN A 58 4.57 1.74 11.66
N GLY A 59 4.39 2.55 10.60
CA GLY A 59 4.98 3.88 10.49
C GLY A 59 6.43 3.91 9.98
N SER A 60 7.04 2.78 9.63
CA SER A 60 8.44 2.72 9.16
C SER A 60 8.70 3.57 7.91
N THR A 61 7.78 3.60 6.95
CA THR A 61 7.84 4.47 5.77
C THR A 61 7.85 5.94 6.19
N MET A 62 6.87 6.36 6.99
CA MET A 62 6.73 7.75 7.45
C MET A 62 7.94 8.21 8.28
N LEU A 63 8.46 7.39 9.19
CA LEU A 63 9.69 7.66 9.95
C LEU A 63 10.87 7.96 9.01
N THR A 64 10.96 7.22 7.91
CA THR A 64 12.05 7.39 6.94
C THR A 64 11.93 8.70 6.19
N LEU A 65 10.70 9.17 5.96
CA LEU A 65 10.36 10.35 5.15
C LEU A 65 10.28 11.66 5.95
N LEU A 66 10.58 11.64 7.25
CA LEU A 66 10.51 12.82 8.13
C LEU A 66 11.35 14.01 7.65
N ASP A 67 12.46 13.74 6.97
CA ASP A 67 13.37 14.73 6.40
C ASP A 67 13.01 15.17 4.97
N SER A 68 12.00 14.55 4.37
CA SER A 68 11.65 14.71 2.96
C SER A 68 10.39 15.54 2.74
N TYR A 69 9.57 15.75 3.78
CA TYR A 69 8.29 16.44 3.71
C TYR A 69 8.13 17.39 4.88
N ARG A 70 7.44 18.52 4.66
CA ARG A 70 7.09 19.46 5.73
C ARG A 70 5.88 19.04 6.53
N GLU A 71 5.03 18.20 5.96
CA GLU A 71 3.83 17.66 6.59
C GLU A 71 3.64 16.21 6.14
N LEU A 72 3.48 15.31 7.10
CA LEU A 72 3.17 13.90 6.84
C LEU A 72 1.85 13.55 7.54
N VAL A 73 0.91 13.00 6.79
CA VAL A 73 -0.36 12.50 7.31
C VAL A 73 -0.41 10.99 7.10
N GLY A 74 -0.68 10.24 8.15
CA GLY A 74 -0.90 8.79 8.07
C GLY A 74 -2.32 8.45 8.49
N THR A 75 -3.04 7.67 7.69
CA THR A 75 -4.33 7.09 8.09
C THR A 75 -4.13 5.65 8.52
N GLU A 76 -4.85 5.23 9.55
CA GLU A 76 -4.83 3.85 10.03
C GLU A 76 -6.23 3.42 10.44
N LEU A 77 -6.64 2.23 10.00
CA LEU A 77 -7.97 1.69 10.29
C LEU A 77 -8.04 1.13 11.71
N SER A 78 -6.97 0.48 12.17
CA SER A 78 -6.93 -0.12 13.50
C SER A 78 -6.73 0.92 14.60
N VAL A 79 -7.62 0.94 15.59
CA VAL A 79 -7.54 1.85 16.75
C VAL A 79 -6.25 1.60 17.54
N VAL A 80 -5.91 0.33 17.73
CA VAL A 80 -4.70 -0.10 18.47
C VAL A 80 -3.46 0.42 17.74
N ARG A 81 -3.39 0.21 16.42
CA ARG A 81 -2.25 0.63 15.60
C ARG A 81 -2.14 2.15 15.49
N ALA A 82 -3.28 2.85 15.34
CA ALA A 82 -3.31 4.31 15.30
C ALA A 82 -2.79 4.92 16.62
N ARG A 83 -3.14 4.33 17.77
CA ARG A 83 -2.59 4.76 19.07
C ARG A 83 -1.07 4.55 19.14
N GLU A 84 -0.57 3.40 18.70
CA GLU A 84 0.88 3.13 18.68
C GLU A 84 1.63 4.12 17.78
N LEU A 85 1.08 4.43 16.60
CA LEU A 85 1.63 5.44 15.69
C LEU A 85 1.63 6.84 16.32
N ARG A 86 0.56 7.25 17.00
CA ARG A 86 0.52 8.55 17.71
C ARG A 86 1.61 8.63 18.77
N ASN A 87 1.90 7.54 19.49
CA ASN A 87 2.99 7.50 20.46
C ASN A 87 4.36 7.55 19.77
N LEU A 88 4.55 6.80 18.68
CA LEU A 88 5.78 6.79 17.90
C LEU A 88 6.14 8.17 17.36
N PHE A 89 5.12 8.93 16.93
CA PHE A 89 5.30 10.25 16.31
C PHE A 89 5.06 11.43 17.26
N ALA A 90 4.97 11.21 18.58
CA ALA A 90 4.62 12.25 19.55
C ALA A 90 5.57 13.46 19.53
N ASP A 91 6.86 13.23 19.28
CA ASP A 91 7.89 14.27 19.24
C ASP A 91 8.07 14.90 17.83
N TYR A 92 7.22 14.55 16.86
CA TYR A 92 7.31 15.01 15.48
C TYR A 92 6.07 15.85 15.12
N PRO A 93 6.08 17.16 15.38
CA PRO A 93 4.90 18.03 15.20
C PRO A 93 4.42 18.13 13.74
N GLN A 94 5.28 17.80 12.77
CA GLN A 94 4.93 17.72 11.35
C GLN A 94 4.14 16.47 10.97
N VAL A 95 3.99 15.50 11.87
CA VAL A 95 3.30 14.24 11.62
C VAL A 95 1.92 14.24 12.25
N ARG A 96 0.90 13.88 11.46
CA ARG A 96 -0.47 13.71 11.93
C ARG A 96 -0.95 12.30 11.65
N ILE A 97 -1.38 11.59 12.70
CA ILE A 97 -2.00 10.26 12.59
C ILE A 97 -3.51 10.39 12.75
N VAL A 98 -4.25 9.92 11.75
CA VAL A 98 -5.71 9.93 11.70
C VAL A 98 -6.21 8.49 11.73
N GLU A 99 -6.95 8.14 12.78
CA GLU A 99 -7.72 6.89 12.78
C GLU A 99 -8.92 7.09 11.86
N ASN A 100 -8.99 6.31 10.79
CA ASN A 100 -9.92 6.58 9.70
C ASN A 100 -10.16 5.35 8.83
N ASN A 101 -11.44 5.07 8.56
CA ASN A 101 -11.83 4.23 7.45
C ASN A 101 -11.99 5.08 6.18
N PHE A 102 -10.98 5.10 5.32
CA PHE A 102 -10.96 5.96 4.14
C PHE A 102 -12.09 5.68 3.13
N GLU A 103 -12.68 4.47 3.13
CA GLU A 103 -13.80 4.13 2.26
C GLU A 103 -15.12 4.77 2.73
N GLU A 104 -15.32 4.87 4.04
CA GLU A 104 -16.56 5.36 4.64
C GLU A 104 -16.50 6.85 5.01
N GLU A 105 -15.33 7.33 5.41
CA GLU A 105 -15.16 8.65 6.01
C GLU A 105 -14.26 9.54 5.16
N PRO A 106 -14.65 10.79 4.88
CA PRO A 106 -13.78 11.74 4.21
C PRO A 106 -12.67 12.21 5.16
N LEU A 107 -11.46 12.38 4.64
CA LEU A 107 -10.42 13.09 5.38
C LEU A 107 -10.72 14.60 5.43
N PRO A 108 -10.41 15.29 6.54
CA PRO A 108 -10.67 16.71 6.73
C PRO A 108 -9.62 17.60 6.05
N PHE A 109 -9.32 17.32 4.78
CA PHE A 109 -8.41 18.11 3.95
C PHE A 109 -9.14 18.63 2.71
N PRO A 110 -8.81 19.85 2.24
CA PRO A 110 -9.37 20.37 1.01
C PRO A 110 -8.92 19.53 -0.20
N SER A 111 -9.57 19.74 -1.35
CA SER A 111 -9.03 19.26 -2.62
C SER A 111 -7.64 19.87 -2.86
N GLU A 112 -6.81 19.17 -3.63
CA GLU A 112 -5.52 19.70 -4.08
C GLU A 112 -4.56 20.08 -2.94
N TYR A 113 -4.51 19.23 -1.92
CA TYR A 113 -3.72 19.47 -0.72
C TYR A 113 -2.37 18.75 -0.71
N PHE A 114 -2.32 17.49 -1.18
CA PHE A 114 -1.14 16.64 -1.09
C PHE A 114 -0.32 16.63 -2.38
N ASP A 115 1.01 16.59 -2.24
CA ASP A 115 1.94 16.43 -3.36
C ASP A 115 2.11 14.95 -3.70
N THR A 116 2.23 14.11 -2.66
CA THR A 116 2.40 12.66 -2.77
C THR A 116 1.44 11.94 -1.86
N ILE A 117 0.78 10.91 -2.39
CA ILE A 117 -0.06 10.00 -1.62
C ILE A 117 0.42 8.57 -1.85
N ALA A 118 0.52 7.73 -0.82
CA ALA A 118 0.93 6.33 -0.94
C ALA A 118 -0.16 5.37 -0.41
N LEU A 119 -0.30 4.23 -1.10
CA LEU A 119 -1.06 3.06 -0.66
C LEU A 119 -0.16 1.85 -0.80
N THR A 120 0.34 1.31 0.31
CA THR A 120 1.25 0.17 0.30
C THR A 120 0.55 -1.06 0.86
N ALA A 121 0.21 -2.02 -0.01
CA ALA A 121 -0.55 -3.22 0.35
C ALA A 121 -1.91 -2.90 1.01
N VAL A 122 -2.68 -2.02 0.37
CA VAL A 122 -4.00 -1.55 0.85
C VAL A 122 -5.08 -1.77 -0.19
N ILE A 123 -4.82 -1.44 -1.46
CA ILE A 123 -5.85 -1.39 -2.50
C ILE A 123 -6.53 -2.75 -2.74
N GLU A 124 -5.83 -3.86 -2.50
CA GLU A 124 -6.35 -5.23 -2.59
C GLU A 124 -7.42 -5.55 -1.53
N HIS A 125 -7.45 -4.80 -0.42
CA HIS A 125 -8.37 -4.99 0.70
C HIS A 125 -9.59 -4.07 0.64
N LEU A 126 -9.59 -3.06 -0.23
CA LEU A 126 -10.68 -2.08 -0.33
C LEU A 126 -11.91 -2.69 -0.98
N PHE A 127 -13.11 -2.31 -0.54
CA PHE A 127 -14.36 -2.74 -1.17
C PHE A 127 -14.55 -2.09 -2.55
N ASP A 128 -14.32 -0.78 -2.66
CA ASP A 128 -14.38 -0.01 -3.91
C ASP A 128 -13.07 0.74 -4.17
N PRO A 129 -12.07 0.06 -4.77
CA PRO A 129 -10.78 0.69 -5.10
C PRO A 129 -10.92 1.85 -6.09
N ILE A 130 -11.94 1.86 -6.96
CA ILE A 130 -12.12 2.93 -7.95
C ILE A 130 -12.61 4.21 -7.26
N SER A 131 -13.61 4.09 -6.39
CA SER A 131 -14.10 5.21 -5.58
C SER A 131 -12.98 5.79 -4.70
N THR A 132 -12.21 4.92 -4.05
CA THR A 132 -11.04 5.33 -3.26
C THR A 132 -10.02 6.10 -4.11
N LEU A 133 -9.62 5.57 -5.27
CA LEU A 133 -8.70 6.27 -6.16
C LEU A 133 -9.23 7.63 -6.64
N ARG A 134 -10.55 7.79 -6.85
CA ARG A 134 -11.16 9.10 -7.15
C ARG A 134 -11.06 10.08 -5.99
N LYS A 135 -11.29 9.63 -4.74
CA LYS A 135 -11.10 10.48 -3.55
C LYS A 135 -9.65 10.96 -3.46
N LEU A 136 -8.68 10.07 -3.69
CA LEU A 136 -7.25 10.39 -3.67
C LEU A 136 -6.86 11.36 -4.80
N HIS A 137 -7.37 11.13 -6.01
CA HIS A 137 -7.19 12.04 -7.15
C HIS A 137 -7.69 13.46 -6.84
N ARG A 138 -8.81 13.60 -6.12
CA ARG A 138 -9.32 14.91 -5.66
C ARG A 138 -8.36 15.58 -4.67
N LEU A 139 -7.79 14.81 -3.75
CA LEU A 139 -6.88 15.30 -2.71
C LEU A 139 -5.48 15.69 -3.25
N LEU A 140 -5.07 15.17 -4.40
CA LEU A 140 -3.81 15.53 -5.05
C LEU A 140 -3.83 16.94 -5.63
N LYS A 141 -2.74 17.68 -5.44
CA LYS A 141 -2.44 18.90 -6.21
C LYS A 141 -2.30 18.58 -7.72
N PRO A 142 -2.50 19.57 -8.61
CA PRO A 142 -2.07 19.45 -10.00
C PRO A 142 -0.58 19.06 -10.07
N GLY A 143 -0.26 18.00 -10.80
CA GLY A 143 1.10 17.46 -10.88
C GLY A 143 1.53 16.55 -9.72
N GLY A 144 0.71 16.40 -8.69
CA GLY A 144 0.95 15.44 -7.60
C GLY A 144 0.79 13.99 -8.04
N VAL A 145 1.27 13.06 -7.21
CA VAL A 145 1.28 11.63 -7.53
C VAL A 145 0.64 10.76 -6.46
N VAL A 146 -0.05 9.71 -6.89
CA VAL A 146 -0.41 8.56 -6.05
C VAL A 146 0.53 7.40 -6.38
N ILE A 147 1.16 6.84 -5.35
CA ILE A 147 1.98 5.64 -5.41
C ILE A 147 1.15 4.48 -4.88
N VAL A 148 0.95 3.45 -5.69
CA VAL A 148 0.20 2.25 -5.32
C VAL A 148 1.14 1.05 -5.36
N ASP A 149 1.28 0.35 -4.24
CA ASP A 149 1.89 -0.99 -4.16
C ASP A 149 0.83 -2.04 -3.82
N THR A 150 0.82 -3.14 -4.57
CA THR A 150 -0.11 -4.25 -4.38
C THR A 150 0.42 -5.54 -5.02
N PRO A 151 0.03 -6.73 -4.55
CA PRO A 151 0.43 -7.97 -5.17
C PRO A 151 0.01 -8.10 -6.64
N ASN A 152 0.89 -8.69 -7.44
CA ASN A 152 0.70 -9.02 -8.85
C ASN A 152 0.24 -10.47 -8.99
N ILE A 153 -1.05 -10.68 -9.27
CA ILE A 153 -1.58 -12.04 -9.54
C ILE A 153 -0.92 -12.71 -10.75
N ALA A 154 -0.38 -11.88 -11.66
CA ALA A 154 0.28 -12.32 -12.89
C ALA A 154 1.79 -12.54 -12.76
N LYS A 155 2.36 -12.50 -11.54
CA LYS A 155 3.78 -12.84 -11.31
C LYS A 155 4.05 -14.31 -11.71
N TRP A 156 5.24 -14.58 -12.24
CA TRP A 156 5.57 -15.88 -12.84
C TRP A 156 5.38 -17.06 -11.89
N THR A 157 5.71 -16.90 -10.61
CA THR A 157 5.57 -17.96 -9.59
C THR A 157 4.10 -18.35 -9.40
N ARG A 158 3.20 -17.37 -9.41
CA ARG A 158 1.75 -17.58 -9.35
C ARG A 158 1.19 -18.18 -10.64
N ARG A 159 1.74 -17.81 -11.80
CA ARG A 159 1.38 -18.45 -13.09
C ARG A 159 1.74 -19.92 -13.12
N VAL A 160 2.95 -20.26 -12.65
CA VAL A 160 3.41 -21.65 -12.56
C VAL A 160 2.50 -22.44 -11.62
N LYS A 161 2.20 -21.91 -10.43
CA LYS A 161 1.23 -22.52 -9.49
C LYS A 161 -0.11 -22.80 -10.15
N LEU A 162 -0.69 -21.78 -10.79
CA LEU A 162 -1.97 -21.90 -11.48
C LEU A 162 -1.92 -22.95 -12.60
N ALA A 163 -0.82 -23.02 -13.36
CA ALA A 163 -0.64 -24.02 -14.41
C ALA A 163 -0.63 -25.47 -13.89
N PHE A 164 -0.19 -25.67 -12.64
CA PHE A 164 -0.23 -26.96 -11.94
C PHE A 164 -1.53 -27.16 -11.11
N GLY A 165 -2.51 -26.27 -11.23
CA GLY A 165 -3.80 -26.38 -10.54
C GLY A 165 -3.81 -25.87 -9.10
N TYR A 166 -2.72 -25.26 -8.62
CA TYR A 166 -2.67 -24.64 -7.30
C TYR A 166 -3.30 -23.26 -7.30
N PHE A 167 -3.92 -22.89 -6.19
CA PHE A 167 -4.50 -21.56 -6.03
C PHE A 167 -3.38 -20.49 -6.00
N PRO A 168 -3.43 -19.47 -6.87
CA PRO A 168 -2.35 -18.48 -7.00
C PRO A 168 -2.46 -17.38 -5.93
N SER A 169 -2.33 -17.75 -4.66
CA SER A 169 -2.50 -16.82 -3.53
C SER A 169 -1.60 -15.58 -3.63
N THR A 170 -2.17 -14.43 -3.28
CA THR A 170 -1.50 -13.13 -3.18
C THR A 170 -1.35 -12.62 -1.75
N ALA A 171 -2.16 -13.13 -0.81
CA ALA A 171 -2.21 -12.77 0.60
C ALA A 171 -1.47 -13.79 1.48
N SER A 172 -0.17 -13.94 1.28
CA SER A 172 0.51 -15.14 1.80
C SER A 172 2.02 -15.03 1.91
N LEU A 173 2.57 -15.86 2.80
CA LEU A 173 3.99 -16.04 2.97
C LEU A 173 4.52 -17.06 1.96
N ASN A 174 5.84 -17.00 1.73
CA ASN A 174 6.55 -17.91 0.83
C ASN A 174 5.89 -18.01 -0.56
N GLU A 175 5.53 -16.84 -1.10
CA GLU A 175 4.92 -16.69 -2.42
C GLU A 175 3.57 -17.41 -2.60
N GLY A 176 2.76 -17.56 -1.55
CA GLY A 176 1.49 -18.30 -1.63
C GLY A 176 1.63 -19.79 -1.44
N LEU A 177 2.57 -20.20 -0.60
CA LEU A 177 2.60 -21.58 -0.09
C LEU A 177 1.95 -21.68 1.28
N LEU A 178 2.05 -20.63 2.10
CA LEU A 178 1.49 -20.61 3.45
C LEU A 178 0.74 -19.32 3.71
N CYS A 179 -0.39 -19.46 4.40
CA CYS A 179 -1.06 -18.42 5.14
C CYS A 179 -0.10 -17.66 6.08
N TYR A 180 -0.48 -16.44 6.49
CA TYR A 180 0.31 -15.62 7.43
C TYR A 180 0.48 -16.29 8.80
N ASP A 181 -0.37 -17.27 9.14
CA ASP A 181 -0.23 -18.14 10.31
C ASP A 181 0.96 -19.13 10.23
N ARG A 182 1.61 -19.24 9.06
CA ARG A 182 2.72 -20.14 8.73
C ARG A 182 2.40 -21.63 8.84
N LYS A 183 1.12 -21.99 8.97
CA LYS A 183 0.66 -23.37 9.21
C LYS A 183 -0.29 -23.84 8.12
N THR A 184 -1.16 -22.95 7.66
CA THR A 184 -2.25 -23.31 6.75
C THR A 184 -1.78 -23.18 5.29
N PRO A 185 -1.93 -24.21 4.45
CA PRO A 185 -1.69 -24.08 3.01
C PRO A 185 -2.65 -23.07 2.38
N THR A 186 -2.14 -22.28 1.45
CA THR A 186 -2.90 -21.20 0.78
C THR A 186 -3.76 -21.69 -0.38
N ASP A 187 -4.14 -22.97 -0.37
CA ASP A 187 -4.94 -23.60 -1.43
C ASP A 187 -6.45 -23.35 -1.30
N LEU A 188 -6.92 -22.88 -0.13
CA LEU A 188 -8.34 -22.77 0.17
C LEU A 188 -8.91 -21.34 0.00
N HIS A 189 -8.16 -20.29 0.33
CA HIS A 189 -8.62 -18.90 0.26
C HIS A 189 -7.44 -17.90 0.42
N ASP A 190 -7.62 -16.66 -0.06
CA ASP A 190 -6.58 -15.61 -0.10
C ASP A 190 -6.66 -14.60 1.06
N GLU A 191 -6.76 -15.09 2.30
CA GLU A 191 -6.61 -14.37 3.60
C GLU A 191 -7.10 -12.89 3.70
N GLY A 192 -8.14 -12.52 2.95
CA GLY A 192 -8.73 -11.18 2.99
C GLY A 192 -8.38 -10.23 1.84
N HIS A 193 -7.68 -10.67 0.79
CA HIS A 193 -7.63 -9.92 -0.47
C HIS A 193 -8.97 -10.04 -1.19
N LEU A 194 -9.58 -8.90 -1.47
CA LEU A 194 -10.85 -8.80 -2.21
C LEU A 194 -10.62 -8.65 -3.70
N HIS A 195 -9.47 -8.09 -4.10
CA HIS A 195 -9.15 -7.79 -5.49
C HIS A 195 -7.78 -8.31 -5.91
N TYR A 196 -7.70 -8.74 -7.17
CA TYR A 196 -6.48 -9.26 -7.78
C TYR A 196 -6.05 -8.37 -8.94
N PHE A 197 -4.87 -7.78 -8.83
CA PHE A 197 -4.39 -6.82 -9.82
C PHE A 197 -3.26 -7.37 -10.69
N THR A 198 -3.23 -6.85 -11.90
CA THR A 198 -2.07 -6.88 -12.80
C THR A 198 -1.65 -5.44 -13.07
N PHE A 199 -0.41 -5.23 -13.54
CA PHE A 199 0.00 -3.90 -14.03
C PHE A 199 -0.96 -3.34 -15.09
N ARG A 200 -1.55 -4.19 -15.93
CA ARG A 200 -2.47 -3.75 -16.97
C ARG A 200 -3.81 -3.30 -16.38
N SER A 201 -4.41 -4.11 -15.51
CA SER A 201 -5.72 -3.80 -14.94
C SER A 201 -5.68 -2.53 -14.08
N LEU A 202 -4.66 -2.38 -13.22
CA LEU A 202 -4.52 -1.18 -12.40
C LEU A 202 -4.28 0.08 -13.25
N ARG A 203 -3.49 -0.03 -14.32
CA ARG A 203 -3.29 1.07 -15.27
C ARG A 203 -4.58 1.48 -15.96
N ILE A 204 -5.39 0.53 -16.44
CA ILE A 204 -6.68 0.81 -17.08
C ILE A 204 -7.62 1.50 -16.08
N ILE A 205 -7.72 1.00 -14.85
CA ILE A 205 -8.53 1.62 -13.80
C ILE A 205 -8.11 3.08 -13.59
N ALA A 206 -6.81 3.33 -13.40
CA ALA A 206 -6.31 4.67 -13.13
C ALA A 206 -6.58 5.65 -14.29
N LEU A 207 -6.30 5.23 -15.54
CA LEU A 207 -6.42 6.11 -16.70
C LEU A 207 -7.88 6.30 -17.15
N GLU A 208 -8.63 5.20 -17.27
CA GLU A 208 -9.93 5.20 -17.96
C GLU A 208 -11.11 5.33 -16.99
N ARG A 209 -10.96 4.88 -15.74
CA ARG A 209 -12.07 4.86 -14.76
C ARG A 209 -11.97 5.98 -13.75
N VAL A 210 -10.75 6.42 -13.42
CA VAL A 210 -10.49 7.48 -12.44
C VAL A 210 -10.16 8.80 -13.13
N GLY A 211 -9.30 8.78 -14.15
CA GLY A 211 -8.92 9.97 -14.92
C GLY A 211 -7.54 10.54 -14.59
N PHE A 212 -6.62 9.72 -14.08
CA PHE A 212 -5.21 10.13 -13.95
C PHE A 212 -4.60 10.39 -15.33
N ARG A 213 -3.74 11.41 -15.45
CA ARG A 213 -3.05 11.75 -16.70
C ARG A 213 -2.08 10.67 -17.16
N SER A 214 -1.38 10.02 -16.23
CA SER A 214 -0.45 8.95 -16.56
C SER A 214 -0.35 7.91 -15.45
N ALA A 215 -0.08 6.66 -15.83
CA ALA A 215 0.10 5.53 -14.93
C ALA A 215 1.33 4.72 -15.35
N LYS A 216 2.41 4.79 -14.56
CA LYS A 216 3.70 4.15 -14.84
C LYS A 216 3.98 3.05 -13.83
N GLY A 217 4.10 1.81 -14.31
CA GLY A 217 4.56 0.69 -13.51
C GLY A 217 6.06 0.74 -13.28
N VAL A 218 6.49 0.44 -12.06
CA VAL A 218 7.89 0.30 -11.65
C VAL A 218 8.03 -1.04 -10.93
N GLY A 219 9.11 -1.77 -11.20
CA GLY A 219 9.38 -3.03 -10.51
C GLY A 219 10.44 -2.91 -9.43
N TYR A 220 10.29 -3.72 -8.40
CA TYR A 220 11.26 -3.95 -7.33
C TYR A 220 11.49 -5.44 -7.10
N GLY A 221 12.60 -5.77 -6.44
CA GLY A 221 12.96 -7.13 -6.10
C GLY A 221 14.47 -7.39 -6.24
N ASN A 222 14.88 -8.60 -5.88
CA ASN A 222 16.30 -8.99 -5.86
C ASN A 222 16.91 -9.29 -7.25
N SER A 223 16.07 -9.47 -8.27
CA SER A 223 16.52 -9.80 -9.62
C SER A 223 16.48 -8.60 -10.55
N PHE A 224 17.46 -8.50 -11.46
CA PHE A 224 17.43 -7.53 -12.56
C PHE A 224 16.17 -7.66 -13.43
N LEU A 225 15.61 -8.86 -13.54
CA LEU A 225 14.36 -9.11 -14.28
C LEU A 225 13.17 -8.35 -13.70
N CYS A 226 13.14 -8.09 -12.38
CA CYS A 226 12.11 -7.27 -11.76
C CYS A 226 12.06 -5.86 -12.37
N ARG A 227 13.20 -5.33 -12.85
CA ARG A 227 13.30 -3.99 -13.42
C ARG A 227 13.01 -3.95 -14.92
N CYS A 228 13.51 -4.94 -15.67
CA CYS A 228 13.34 -4.98 -17.12
C CYS A 228 12.00 -5.58 -17.56
N TRP A 229 11.41 -6.45 -16.75
CA TRP A 229 10.12 -7.07 -17.03
C TRP A 229 9.26 -7.20 -15.75
N PRO A 230 8.88 -6.06 -15.16
CA PRO A 230 8.15 -6.03 -13.88
C PRO A 230 6.83 -6.80 -13.91
N GLN A 231 6.13 -6.81 -15.06
CA GLN A 231 4.84 -7.48 -15.20
C GLN A 231 4.90 -8.98 -14.93
N MET A 232 6.06 -9.60 -15.13
CA MET A 232 6.28 -11.03 -14.92
C MET A 232 7.03 -11.31 -13.61
N PHE A 233 7.94 -10.44 -13.18
CA PHE A 233 8.90 -10.75 -12.12
C PHE A 233 8.76 -9.93 -10.84
N SER A 234 7.89 -8.91 -10.83
CA SER A 234 7.70 -8.02 -9.67
C SER A 234 6.25 -8.02 -9.20
N GLU A 235 6.07 -7.68 -7.93
CA GLU A 235 4.78 -7.18 -7.46
C GLU A 235 4.51 -5.80 -8.08
N ILE A 236 3.28 -5.29 -7.99
CA ILE A 236 2.94 -4.03 -8.66
C ILE A 236 3.37 -2.88 -7.77
N ALA A 237 4.25 -2.02 -8.26
CA ALA A 237 4.32 -0.63 -7.83
C ALA A 237 3.97 0.27 -9.02
N MET A 238 3.07 1.23 -8.81
CA MET A 238 2.56 2.11 -9.86
C MET A 238 2.50 3.56 -9.39
N VAL A 239 3.07 4.45 -10.20
CA VAL A 239 2.98 5.90 -10.01
C VAL A 239 1.87 6.45 -10.91
N LEU A 240 0.88 7.06 -10.30
CA LEU A 240 -0.28 7.69 -10.94
C LEU A 240 -0.12 9.21 -10.83
N CYS A 241 0.04 9.90 -11.95
CA CYS A 241 0.16 11.36 -11.96
C CYS A 241 -1.18 12.00 -12.27
N LYS A 242 -1.56 13.01 -11.49
CA LYS A 242 -2.70 13.88 -11.79
C LYS A 242 -2.40 14.81 -12.96
#